data_AF-A0A3M6BSI1-F1
#
_entry.id   AF-A0A3M6BSI1-F1
#
_cell.length_a   1.000
_cell.length_b   1.000
_cell.length_c   1.000
_cell.angle_alpha   90.00
_cell.angle_beta   90.00
_cell.angle_gamma   90.00
#
_symmetry.space_group_name_H-M   'P 1'
#
loop_
_entity.id
_entity.type
_entity.pdbx_description
1 polymer ?
#
loop_
_entity_poly.entity_id
_entity_poly.type
_entity_poly.pdbx_seq_one_letter_code
_entity_poly.pdbx_strand_id
1 'polypeptide(L)'
;RGSDTFEVQLSTTFLTEIVGRREFYRANGGAMIWVFQSFDPSSTKTAEEDIFFLNNLNVFIVNDQTLARSRATGRMAFECWYAVPELTGRTIVNEWRRAEIFLDDLTFSPKKQLVFYNDYLSQREVLESSVNADVLRRDFHSFWMELGREDTSQSRERWVDLRERMAVTYPDIKLPNSHLTDPFQGAVSIVLSARYGRPIGYRFERLLNVSNQAFDSYKPFLLQFGWTLEIFEQNELLAEQDKKGTWAKRRQIIRTALQARDDAYRPDRQYNRLFAFLVPELKERLINMREW
;
A
#
# COMPACT_ATOMS: atom_id res chain seq x y z
N ARG A 1 9.31 38.72 8.79
CA ARG A 1 7.95 38.14 8.91
C ARG A 1 7.24 38.44 7.61
N GLY A 2 7.06 37.45 6.72
CA GLY A 2 6.17 37.63 5.58
C GLY A 2 4.75 37.80 6.12
N SER A 3 4.00 38.75 5.61
CA SER A 3 2.57 38.87 5.93
C SER A 3 1.83 37.79 5.16
N ASP A 4 1.63 36.63 5.79
CA ASP A 4 0.74 35.61 5.25
C ASP A 4 -0.66 36.21 5.18
N THR A 5 -1.08 36.57 3.97
CA THR A 5 -2.36 37.20 3.69
C THR A 5 -3.32 36.11 3.27
N PHE A 6 -4.46 36.01 3.96
CA PHE A 6 -5.53 35.10 3.60
C PHE A 6 -6.84 35.83 3.41
N GLU A 7 -7.68 35.31 2.52
CA GLU A 7 -9.03 35.83 2.27
C GLU A 7 -10.08 34.77 2.60
N VAL A 8 -11.16 35.21 3.24
CA VAL A 8 -12.32 34.38 3.61
C VAL A 8 -13.47 34.72 2.67
N GLN A 9 -13.97 33.73 1.94
CA GLN A 9 -14.99 33.91 0.90
C GLN A 9 -16.22 33.04 1.12
N LEU A 10 -17.41 33.62 0.91
CA LEU A 10 -18.68 32.86 0.97
C LEU A 10 -18.82 31.96 -0.25
N SER A 11 -19.33 30.75 -0.06
CA SER A 11 -19.47 29.69 -1.07
C SER A 11 -20.55 29.94 -2.15
N THR A 12 -20.99 31.18 -2.37
CA THR A 12 -22.11 31.54 -3.28
C THR A 12 -21.68 32.26 -4.57
N THR A 13 -20.41 32.15 -4.95
CA THR A 13 -19.80 32.90 -6.08
C THR A 13 -19.73 32.07 -7.37
N PHE A 14 -19.66 32.75 -8.53
CA PHE A 14 -19.57 32.11 -9.84
C PHE A 14 -18.21 31.46 -10.09
N LEU A 15 -18.18 30.33 -10.83
CA LEU A 15 -16.95 29.59 -11.15
C LEU A 15 -15.84 30.46 -11.77
N THR A 16 -16.20 31.43 -12.61
CA THR A 16 -15.26 32.37 -13.24
C THR A 16 -14.55 33.27 -12.22
N GLU A 17 -15.24 33.67 -11.15
CA GLU A 17 -14.66 34.46 -10.05
C GLU A 17 -13.75 33.60 -9.17
N ILE A 18 -14.12 32.34 -8.93
CA ILE A 18 -13.30 31.35 -8.22
C ILE A 18 -11.95 31.17 -8.94
N VAL A 19 -11.97 30.98 -10.27
CA VAL A 19 -10.75 30.81 -11.07
C VAL A 19 -9.87 32.06 -11.02
N GLY A 20 -10.43 33.25 -11.29
CA GLY A 20 -9.66 34.50 -11.31
C GLY A 20 -9.00 34.84 -9.97
N ARG A 21 -9.69 34.59 -8.85
CA ARG A 21 -9.12 34.83 -7.50
C ARG A 21 -8.00 33.84 -7.16
N ARG A 22 -8.14 32.56 -7.55
CA ARG A 22 -7.07 31.59 -7.34
C ARG A 22 -5.80 31.96 -8.09
N GLU A 23 -5.91 32.43 -9.33
CA GLU A 23 -4.75 32.88 -10.10
C GLU A 23 -4.03 34.05 -9.42
N PHE A 24 -4.79 35.02 -8.90
CA PHE A 24 -4.25 36.16 -8.17
C PHE A 24 -3.52 35.75 -6.88
N TYR A 25 -4.14 34.95 -6.01
CA TYR A 25 -3.49 34.55 -4.74
C TYR A 25 -2.30 33.62 -4.95
N ARG A 26 -2.39 32.72 -5.94
CA ARG A 26 -1.25 31.88 -6.32
C ARG A 26 -0.05 32.71 -6.77
N ALA A 27 -0.27 33.77 -7.57
CA ALA A 27 0.79 34.66 -8.02
C ALA A 27 1.42 35.48 -6.89
N ASN A 28 0.67 35.74 -5.81
CA ASN A 28 1.11 36.57 -4.68
C ASN A 28 1.49 35.76 -3.42
N GLY A 29 1.51 34.43 -3.49
CA GLY A 29 1.87 33.56 -2.36
C GLY A 29 0.86 33.56 -1.21
N GLY A 30 -0.35 34.08 -1.43
CA GLY A 30 -1.43 34.07 -0.44
C GLY A 30 -2.22 32.76 -0.44
N ALA A 31 -2.98 32.54 0.62
CA ALA A 31 -3.89 31.41 0.76
C ALA A 31 -5.35 31.89 0.78
N MET A 32 -6.28 31.05 0.36
CA MET A 32 -7.71 31.39 0.34
C MET A 32 -8.49 30.31 1.08
N ILE A 33 -9.42 30.74 1.94
CA ILE A 33 -10.30 29.86 2.70
C ILE A 33 -11.73 30.11 2.25
N TRP A 34 -12.39 29.07 1.74
CA TRP A 34 -13.81 29.14 1.44
C TRP A 34 -14.61 28.78 2.69
N VAL A 35 -15.55 29.64 3.05
CA VAL A 35 -16.50 29.43 4.15
C VAL A 35 -17.93 29.32 3.63
N PHE A 36 -18.71 28.53 4.34
CA PHE A 36 -20.09 28.18 4.00
C PHE A 36 -21.02 28.72 5.09
N GLN A 37 -22.25 29.05 4.71
CA GLN A 37 -23.29 29.43 5.66
C GLN A 37 -23.83 28.22 6.43
N SER A 38 -23.91 27.06 5.76
CA SER A 38 -24.39 25.79 6.29
C SER A 38 -23.89 24.65 5.43
N PHE A 39 -23.94 23.41 5.93
CA PHE A 39 -23.63 22.21 5.17
C PHE A 39 -24.46 21.03 5.66
N ASP A 40 -24.94 20.23 4.72
CA ASP A 40 -25.59 18.95 4.97
C ASP A 40 -24.94 17.88 4.07
N PRO A 41 -24.18 16.93 4.65
CA PRO A 41 -23.50 15.89 3.88
C PRO A 41 -24.46 14.93 3.18
N SER A 42 -25.75 14.91 3.53
CA SER A 42 -26.78 14.07 2.87
C SER A 42 -27.39 14.71 1.62
N SER A 43 -27.12 15.99 1.37
CA SER A 43 -27.74 16.76 0.30
C SER A 43 -26.78 17.82 -0.27
N THR A 44 -25.65 17.37 -0.84
CA THR A 44 -24.67 18.26 -1.48
C THR A 44 -25.09 18.66 -2.89
N LYS A 45 -24.89 19.95 -3.25
CA LYS A 45 -25.03 20.41 -4.63
C LYS A 45 -23.66 20.35 -5.33
N THR A 46 -23.63 20.05 -6.63
CA THR A 46 -22.38 19.98 -7.43
C THR A 46 -21.51 21.24 -7.30
N ALA A 47 -22.11 22.43 -7.22
CA ALA A 47 -21.36 23.68 -7.03
C ALA A 47 -20.70 23.80 -5.64
N GLU A 48 -21.30 23.23 -4.60
CA GLU A 48 -20.70 23.18 -3.26
C GLU A 48 -19.55 22.18 -3.23
N GLU A 49 -19.70 21.07 -3.95
CA GLU A 49 -18.66 20.03 -4.11
C GLU A 49 -17.38 20.61 -4.70
N ASP A 50 -17.49 21.34 -5.82
CA ASP A 50 -16.36 22.01 -6.45
C ASP A 50 -15.60 22.91 -5.47
N ILE A 51 -16.31 23.62 -4.58
CA ILE A 51 -15.72 24.57 -3.63
C ILE A 51 -15.04 23.84 -2.47
N PHE A 52 -15.68 22.84 -1.84
CA PHE A 52 -15.02 22.16 -0.73
C PHE A 52 -13.90 21.22 -1.19
N PHE A 53 -13.85 20.81 -2.47
CA PHE A 53 -12.65 20.21 -3.07
C PHE A 53 -11.44 21.17 -3.02
N LEU A 54 -11.66 22.49 -3.13
CA LEU A 54 -10.60 23.50 -2.98
C LEU A 54 -10.09 23.63 -1.54
N ASN A 55 -10.86 23.17 -0.57
CA ASN A 55 -10.48 23.08 0.83
C ASN A 55 -10.08 21.65 1.22
N ASN A 56 -9.66 20.80 0.27
CA ASN A 56 -9.27 19.41 0.54
C ASN A 56 -10.39 18.60 1.23
N LEU A 57 -11.64 18.75 0.78
CA LEU A 57 -12.86 18.21 1.40
C LEU A 57 -13.09 18.64 2.86
N ASN A 58 -12.76 19.89 3.18
CA ASN A 58 -13.12 20.55 4.43
C ASN A 58 -14.14 21.67 4.15
N VAL A 59 -15.25 21.67 4.86
CA VAL A 59 -16.28 22.71 4.80
C VAL A 59 -16.19 23.50 6.10
N PHE A 60 -15.73 24.75 6.00
CA PHE A 60 -15.64 25.66 7.14
C PHE A 60 -16.91 26.49 7.23
N ILE A 61 -17.60 26.46 8.36
CA ILE A 61 -18.84 27.19 8.59
C ILE A 61 -18.59 28.30 9.61
N VAL A 62 -19.10 29.49 9.28
CA VAL A 62 -19.15 30.63 10.19
C VAL A 62 -20.61 30.99 10.45
N ASN A 63 -21.02 30.94 11.71
CA ASN A 63 -22.38 31.22 12.17
C ASN A 63 -22.36 31.94 13.53
N ASP A 64 -23.53 32.20 14.11
CA ASP A 64 -23.63 32.92 15.39
C ASP A 64 -22.90 32.20 16.54
N GLN A 65 -22.87 30.86 16.54
CA GLN A 65 -22.17 30.07 17.55
C GLN A 65 -20.65 30.23 17.43
N THR A 66 -20.11 30.12 16.21
CA THR A 66 -18.67 30.28 15.99
C THR A 66 -18.22 31.73 16.23
N LEU A 67 -19.08 32.72 15.97
CA LEU A 67 -18.86 34.12 16.31
C LEU A 67 -18.80 34.34 17.83
N ALA A 68 -19.76 33.79 18.59
CA ALA A 68 -19.77 33.89 20.05
C ALA A 68 -18.51 33.25 20.65
N ARG A 69 -18.13 32.06 20.15
CA ARG A 69 -16.90 31.36 20.54
C ARG A 69 -15.67 32.20 20.21
N SER A 70 -15.62 32.83 19.04
CA SER A 70 -14.49 33.67 18.64
C SER A 70 -14.31 34.89 19.55
N ARG A 71 -15.42 35.52 19.96
CA ARG A 71 -15.40 36.64 20.91
C ARG A 71 -14.96 36.20 22.30
N ALA A 72 -15.39 35.02 22.75
CA ALA A 72 -15.04 34.49 24.05
C ALA A 72 -13.55 34.09 24.16
N THR A 73 -12.96 33.58 23.07
CA THR A 73 -11.58 33.06 23.07
C THR A 73 -10.56 34.04 22.51
N GLY A 74 -10.99 35.07 21.78
CA GLY A 74 -10.10 35.95 21.01
C GLY A 74 -9.44 35.26 19.82
N ARG A 75 -9.93 34.08 19.41
CA ARG A 75 -9.42 33.28 18.28
C ARG A 75 -10.54 33.04 17.28
N MET A 76 -10.26 33.16 15.98
CA MET A 76 -11.27 32.92 14.95
C MET A 76 -11.66 31.44 14.93
N ALA A 77 -12.91 31.14 15.27
CA ALA A 77 -13.47 29.79 15.36
C ALA A 77 -14.30 29.41 14.13
N PHE A 78 -14.32 28.12 13.83
CA PHE A 78 -15.13 27.51 12.76
C PHE A 78 -15.83 26.25 13.28
N GLU A 79 -17.00 25.96 12.73
CA GLU A 79 -17.46 24.58 12.64
C GLU A 79 -16.86 24.00 11.35
N CYS A 80 -16.24 22.83 11.44
CA CYS A 80 -15.62 22.17 10.29
C CYS A 80 -16.26 20.81 10.08
N TRP A 81 -16.85 20.62 8.89
CA TRP A 81 -17.14 19.30 8.38
C TRP A 81 -15.99 18.83 7.50
N TYR A 82 -15.57 17.59 7.65
CA TYR A 82 -14.47 17.04 6.87
C TYR A 82 -14.74 15.59 6.49
N ALA A 83 -14.38 15.23 5.26
CA ALA A 83 -14.45 13.85 4.80
C ALA A 83 -13.25 13.04 5.29
N VAL A 84 -13.50 11.82 5.75
CA VAL A 84 -12.48 10.80 6.01
C VAL A 84 -12.68 9.67 5.00
N PRO A 85 -11.70 9.37 4.15
CA PRO A 85 -11.81 8.25 3.23
C PRO A 85 -11.59 6.94 3.99
N GLU A 86 -12.47 5.97 3.79
CA GLU A 86 -12.41 4.64 4.39
C GLU A 86 -12.56 3.57 3.33
N LEU A 87 -11.80 2.47 3.48
CA LEU A 87 -11.88 1.34 2.56
C LEU A 87 -13.01 0.41 2.99
N THR A 88 -14.11 0.40 2.22
CA THR A 88 -15.18 -0.59 2.37
C THR A 88 -15.07 -1.62 1.27
N GLY A 89 -14.54 -2.80 1.61
CA GLY A 89 -14.23 -3.84 0.63
C GLY A 89 -13.12 -3.38 -0.33
N ARG A 90 -13.48 -3.01 -1.56
CA ARG A 90 -12.54 -2.51 -2.60
C ARG A 90 -12.82 -1.06 -3.02
N THR A 91 -13.81 -0.43 -2.40
CA THR A 91 -14.24 0.91 -2.75
C THR A 91 -13.86 1.85 -1.63
N ILE A 92 -13.26 2.98 -1.98
CA ILE A 92 -13.04 4.07 -1.04
C ILE A 92 -14.34 4.85 -0.94
N VAL A 93 -14.92 4.86 0.25
CA VAL A 93 -16.12 5.63 0.59
C VAL A 93 -15.73 6.75 1.54
N ASN A 94 -16.45 7.86 1.49
CA ASN A 94 -16.18 8.99 2.37
C ASN A 94 -17.18 8.98 3.53
N GLU A 95 -16.69 9.04 4.77
CA GLU A 95 -17.49 9.36 5.94
C GLU A 95 -17.29 10.84 6.30
N TRP A 96 -18.39 11.59 6.45
CA TRP A 96 -18.34 12.97 6.90
C TRP A 96 -18.34 13.06 8.42
N ARG A 97 -17.35 13.75 8.97
CA ARG A 97 -17.21 14.03 10.40
C ARG A 97 -17.25 15.52 10.66
N ARG A 98 -17.45 15.91 11.93
CA ARG A 98 -17.54 17.31 12.36
C ARG A 98 -16.62 17.59 13.55
N ALA A 99 -15.97 18.76 13.53
CA ALA A 99 -15.18 19.29 14.63
C ALA A 99 -15.38 20.80 14.81
N GLU A 100 -15.20 21.29 16.03
CA GLU A 100 -15.13 22.71 16.35
C GLU A 100 -13.66 23.16 16.44
N ILE A 101 -13.21 23.96 15.49
CA ILE A 101 -11.79 24.29 15.31
C ILE A 101 -11.55 25.80 15.34
N PHE A 102 -10.29 26.20 15.35
CA PHE A 102 -9.83 27.58 15.19
C PHE A 102 -8.96 27.74 13.94
N LEU A 103 -8.75 28.97 13.49
CA LEU A 103 -7.93 29.29 12.31
C LEU A 103 -6.49 28.76 12.43
N ASP A 104 -5.93 28.78 13.62
CA ASP A 104 -4.59 28.29 13.95
C ASP A 104 -4.51 26.75 14.04
N ASP A 105 -5.65 26.05 13.97
CA ASP A 105 -5.67 24.58 13.79
C ASP A 105 -5.57 24.18 12.30
N LEU A 106 -5.63 25.15 11.37
CA LEU A 106 -5.60 24.89 9.92
C LEU A 106 -4.18 24.74 9.39
N THR A 107 -4.01 23.81 8.46
CA THR A 107 -2.81 23.68 7.65
C THR A 107 -2.93 24.50 6.38
N PHE A 108 -1.97 25.38 6.16
CA PHE A 108 -1.84 26.18 4.94
C PHE A 108 -0.78 25.55 4.04
N SER A 109 -1.18 25.14 2.83
CA SER A 109 -0.27 24.61 1.83
C SER A 109 -0.19 25.56 0.62
N PRO A 110 0.70 26.57 0.64
CA PRO A 110 0.85 27.51 -0.48
C PRO A 110 1.16 26.81 -1.81
N LYS A 111 1.95 25.73 -1.76
CA LYS A 111 2.30 24.92 -2.94
C LYS A 111 1.10 24.24 -3.56
N LYS A 112 0.23 23.63 -2.75
CA LYS A 112 -0.99 22.96 -3.22
C LYS A 112 -2.14 23.95 -3.43
N GLN A 113 -2.01 25.19 -2.93
CA GLN A 113 -3.09 26.17 -2.84
C GLN A 113 -4.32 25.60 -2.12
N LEU A 114 -4.07 24.93 -0.99
CA LEU A 114 -5.08 24.30 -0.15
C LEU A 114 -4.97 24.83 1.28
N VAL A 115 -6.12 25.00 1.93
CA VAL A 115 -6.24 25.20 3.37
C VAL A 115 -7.18 24.14 3.92
N PHE A 116 -6.77 23.43 4.96
CA PHE A 116 -7.52 22.28 5.47
C PHE A 116 -7.27 22.02 6.96
N TYR A 117 -8.24 21.40 7.62
CA TYR A 117 -8.06 20.83 8.95
C TYR A 117 -7.67 19.34 8.85
N ASN A 118 -8.41 18.57 8.04
CA ASN A 118 -8.12 17.17 7.72
C ASN A 118 -7.47 17.03 6.34
N ASP A 119 -6.34 16.33 6.23
CA ASP A 119 -5.65 16.09 4.94
C ASP A 119 -6.27 14.92 4.16
N TYR A 120 -7.44 15.15 3.57
CA TYR A 120 -8.19 14.14 2.83
C TYR A 120 -7.38 13.52 1.67
N LEU A 121 -6.77 14.35 0.82
CA LEU A 121 -6.06 13.88 -0.37
C LEU A 121 -4.91 12.93 -0.02
N SER A 122 -4.13 13.24 1.01
CA SER A 122 -3.04 12.35 1.44
C SER A 122 -3.55 11.05 2.08
N GLN A 123 -4.66 11.09 2.83
CA GLN A 123 -5.29 9.86 3.34
C GLN A 123 -5.81 8.97 2.20
N ARG A 124 -6.43 9.58 1.19
CA ARG A 124 -6.95 8.89 0.01
C ARG A 124 -5.84 8.26 -0.82
N GLU A 125 -4.75 8.97 -1.06
CA GLU A 125 -3.58 8.46 -1.81
C GLU A 125 -2.98 7.21 -1.15
N VAL A 126 -2.91 7.18 0.18
CA VAL A 126 -2.46 6.01 0.94
C VAL A 126 -3.39 4.81 0.72
N LEU A 127 -4.71 5.03 0.77
CA LEU A 127 -5.69 3.97 0.53
C LEU A 127 -5.66 3.47 -0.92
N GLU A 128 -5.62 4.35 -1.91
CA GLU A 128 -5.51 3.98 -3.33
C GLU A 128 -4.25 3.16 -3.60
N SER A 129 -3.11 3.58 -3.03
CA SER A 129 -1.85 2.83 -3.12
C SER A 129 -1.98 1.44 -2.51
N SER A 130 -2.68 1.29 -1.38
CA SER A 130 -2.91 0.00 -0.74
C SER A 130 -3.79 -0.93 -1.58
N VAL A 131 -4.85 -0.40 -2.21
CA VAL A 131 -5.73 -1.19 -3.09
C VAL A 131 -4.96 -1.68 -4.32
N ASN A 132 -4.16 -0.80 -4.92
CA ASN A 132 -3.33 -1.14 -6.08
C ASN A 132 -2.29 -2.22 -5.74
N ALA A 133 -1.66 -2.14 -4.58
CA ALA A 133 -0.73 -3.15 -4.07
C ALA A 133 -1.38 -4.55 -3.98
N ASP A 134 -2.60 -4.61 -3.43
CA ASP A 134 -3.34 -5.85 -3.25
C ASP A 134 -3.80 -6.45 -4.59
N VAL A 135 -4.20 -5.61 -5.54
CA VAL A 135 -4.53 -6.04 -6.91
C VAL A 135 -3.31 -6.66 -7.57
N LEU A 136 -2.16 -5.96 -7.58
CA LEU A 136 -0.94 -6.46 -8.22
C LEU A 136 -0.44 -7.75 -7.58
N ARG A 137 -0.51 -7.87 -6.24
CA ARG A 137 -0.11 -9.10 -5.55
C ARG A 137 -0.98 -10.27 -5.96
N ARG A 138 -2.30 -10.08 -6.01
CA ARG A 138 -3.23 -11.14 -6.46
C ARG A 138 -2.96 -11.54 -7.90
N ASP A 139 -2.77 -10.56 -8.78
CA ASP A 139 -2.47 -10.83 -10.20
C ASP A 139 -1.16 -11.61 -10.34
N PHE A 140 -0.14 -11.27 -9.55
CA PHE A 140 1.11 -12.02 -9.50
C PHE A 140 0.88 -13.47 -9.06
N HIS A 141 0.10 -13.68 -7.99
CA HIS A 141 -0.20 -15.02 -7.50
C HIS A 141 -1.01 -15.83 -8.52
N SER A 142 -2.02 -15.23 -9.16
CA SER A 142 -2.83 -15.87 -10.21
C SER A 142 -1.95 -16.28 -11.38
N PHE A 143 -1.12 -15.35 -11.87
CA PHE A 143 -0.15 -15.61 -12.93
C PHE A 143 0.74 -16.80 -12.57
N TRP A 144 1.28 -16.84 -11.34
CA TRP A 144 2.20 -17.89 -10.95
C TRP A 144 1.53 -19.26 -10.80
N MET A 145 0.29 -19.29 -10.31
CA MET A 145 -0.50 -20.53 -10.22
C MET A 145 -0.89 -21.10 -11.58
N GLU A 146 -1.24 -20.23 -12.53
CA GLU A 146 -1.76 -20.63 -13.84
C GLU A 146 -0.64 -20.88 -14.86
N LEU A 147 0.37 -20.00 -14.87
CA LEU A 147 1.35 -19.88 -15.95
C LEU A 147 2.80 -19.87 -15.48
N GLY A 148 3.06 -19.90 -14.16
CA GLY A 148 4.41 -19.77 -13.58
C GLY A 148 5.42 -20.87 -13.97
N ARG A 149 4.94 -21.96 -14.59
CA ARG A 149 5.76 -23.05 -15.14
C ARG A 149 5.64 -23.22 -16.66
N GLU A 150 4.81 -22.42 -17.30
CA GLU A 150 4.51 -22.55 -18.72
C GLU A 150 5.41 -21.64 -19.55
N ASP A 151 5.92 -22.14 -20.67
CA ASP A 151 6.65 -21.37 -21.67
C ASP A 151 5.84 -21.25 -22.95
N THR A 152 4.81 -20.40 -22.90
CA THR A 152 3.88 -20.16 -24.01
C THR A 152 3.87 -18.68 -24.36
N SER A 153 3.37 -18.32 -25.55
CA SER A 153 3.19 -16.90 -25.90
C SER A 153 2.33 -16.17 -24.86
N GLN A 154 1.27 -16.83 -24.37
CA GLN A 154 0.40 -16.28 -23.32
C GLN A 154 1.16 -16.03 -22.01
N SER A 155 2.00 -16.96 -21.55
CA SER A 155 2.78 -16.75 -20.31
C SER A 155 3.78 -15.62 -20.45
N ARG A 156 4.43 -15.48 -21.62
CA ARG A 156 5.36 -14.39 -21.91
C ARG A 156 4.67 -13.02 -21.94
N GLU A 157 3.54 -12.90 -22.66
CA GLU A 157 2.76 -11.66 -22.73
C GLU A 157 2.24 -11.22 -21.36
N ARG A 158 1.65 -12.16 -20.60
CA ARG A 158 1.16 -11.89 -19.24
C ARG A 158 2.27 -11.52 -18.27
N TRP A 159 3.45 -12.10 -18.42
CA TRP A 159 4.62 -11.74 -17.63
C TRP A 159 5.12 -10.32 -17.94
N VAL A 160 5.15 -9.93 -19.22
CA VAL A 160 5.54 -8.58 -19.63
C VAL A 160 4.60 -7.53 -19.02
N ASP A 161 3.28 -7.72 -19.15
CA ASP A 161 2.28 -6.82 -18.56
C ASP A 161 2.45 -6.69 -17.03
N LEU A 162 2.55 -7.82 -16.33
CA LEU A 162 2.72 -7.83 -14.88
C LEU A 162 4.02 -7.12 -14.46
N ARG A 163 5.11 -7.35 -15.21
CA ARG A 163 6.41 -6.71 -14.96
C ARG A 163 6.33 -5.19 -15.13
N GLU A 164 5.67 -4.71 -16.18
CA GLU A 164 5.52 -3.27 -16.42
C GLU A 164 4.72 -2.59 -15.32
N ARG A 165 3.58 -3.18 -14.92
CA ARG A 165 2.77 -2.67 -13.81
C ARG A 165 3.52 -2.69 -12.47
N MET A 166 4.31 -3.74 -12.23
CA MET A 166 5.19 -3.84 -11.06
C MET A 166 6.31 -2.81 -11.10
N ALA A 167 6.91 -2.52 -12.26
CA ALA A 167 7.99 -1.55 -12.38
C ALA A 167 7.53 -0.10 -12.10
N VAL A 168 6.28 0.22 -12.46
CA VAL A 168 5.66 1.53 -12.14
C VAL A 168 5.37 1.67 -10.65
N THR A 169 4.77 0.64 -10.05
CA THR A 169 4.29 0.70 -8.66
C THR A 169 5.40 0.41 -7.63
N TYR A 170 6.34 -0.47 -7.98
CA TYR A 170 7.45 -0.94 -7.15
C TYR A 170 8.77 -0.91 -7.93
N PRO A 171 9.30 0.28 -8.27
CA PRO A 171 10.52 0.42 -9.07
C PRO A 171 11.76 -0.23 -8.42
N ASP A 172 11.69 -0.44 -7.10
CA ASP A 172 12.68 -1.07 -6.26
C ASP A 172 12.69 -2.61 -6.31
N ILE A 173 11.68 -3.24 -6.91
CA ILE A 173 11.59 -4.69 -7.12
C ILE A 173 12.00 -4.97 -8.57
N LYS A 174 13.19 -5.57 -8.75
CA LYS A 174 13.70 -5.92 -10.08
C LYS A 174 13.24 -7.33 -10.47
N LEU A 175 12.39 -7.41 -11.48
CA LEU A 175 11.91 -8.66 -12.06
C LEU A 175 12.68 -9.00 -13.34
N PRO A 176 13.03 -10.28 -13.58
CA PRO A 176 13.74 -10.69 -14.79
C PRO A 176 12.90 -10.56 -16.06
N ASN A 177 13.59 -10.59 -17.20
CA ASN A 177 12.92 -10.53 -18.52
C ASN A 177 12.01 -11.73 -18.76
N SER A 178 12.35 -12.90 -18.20
CA SER A 178 11.54 -14.12 -18.26
C SER A 178 11.24 -14.59 -16.83
N HIS A 179 9.99 -15.00 -16.57
CA HIS A 179 9.61 -15.62 -15.29
C HIS A 179 10.27 -16.98 -15.07
N LEU A 180 10.82 -17.58 -16.14
CA LEU A 180 11.51 -18.87 -16.12
C LEU A 180 13.01 -18.76 -15.85
N THR A 181 13.54 -17.56 -15.63
CA THR A 181 14.96 -17.37 -15.29
C THR A 181 15.30 -18.09 -13.99
N ASP A 182 16.39 -18.87 -13.96
CA ASP A 182 16.93 -19.46 -12.73
C ASP A 182 17.92 -18.47 -12.07
N PRO A 183 17.95 -18.34 -10.73
CA PRO A 183 17.16 -19.07 -9.74
C PRO A 183 15.77 -18.47 -9.46
N PHE A 184 15.38 -17.39 -10.14
CA PHE A 184 14.13 -16.66 -9.88
C PHE A 184 12.88 -17.56 -9.88
N GLN A 185 12.71 -18.37 -10.92
CA GLN A 185 11.55 -19.24 -11.10
C GLN A 185 11.35 -20.17 -9.89
N GLY A 186 12.43 -20.84 -9.48
CA GLY A 186 12.36 -21.77 -8.37
C GLY A 186 12.23 -21.07 -7.03
N ALA A 187 12.94 -19.96 -6.83
CA ALA A 187 12.89 -19.18 -5.60
C ALA A 187 11.47 -18.65 -5.31
N VAL A 188 10.76 -18.14 -6.32
CA VAL A 188 9.35 -17.73 -6.19
C VAL A 188 8.45 -18.95 -5.96
N SER A 189 8.67 -20.03 -6.71
CA SER A 189 7.82 -21.23 -6.65
C SER A 189 7.88 -21.93 -5.29
N ILE A 190 9.06 -22.05 -4.66
CA ILE A 190 9.16 -22.64 -3.31
C ILE A 190 8.46 -21.78 -2.26
N VAL A 191 8.60 -20.44 -2.32
CA VAL A 191 7.97 -19.52 -1.35
C VAL A 191 6.46 -19.54 -1.50
N LEU A 192 5.93 -19.45 -2.73
CA LEU A 192 4.48 -19.54 -2.93
C LEU A 192 3.92 -20.93 -2.59
N SER A 193 4.68 -22.00 -2.84
CA SER A 193 4.27 -23.35 -2.41
C SER A 193 4.16 -23.45 -0.89
N ALA A 194 5.13 -22.88 -0.16
CA ALA A 194 5.08 -22.80 1.29
C ALA A 194 3.91 -21.95 1.81
N ARG A 195 3.55 -20.86 1.12
CA ARG A 195 2.37 -20.05 1.47
C ARG A 195 1.08 -20.86 1.33
N TYR A 196 0.92 -21.60 0.23
CA TYR A 196 -0.34 -22.24 -0.13
C TYR A 196 -0.48 -23.70 0.32
N GLY A 197 0.55 -24.29 0.93
CA GLY A 197 0.52 -25.68 1.39
C GLY A 197 0.49 -26.71 0.26
N ARG A 198 0.77 -26.31 -0.98
CA ARG A 198 0.73 -27.20 -2.16
C ARG A 198 1.74 -26.76 -3.20
N PRO A 199 2.13 -27.62 -4.15
CA PRO A 199 3.03 -27.22 -5.24
C PRO A 199 2.45 -26.10 -6.09
N ILE A 200 3.18 -25.00 -6.19
CA ILE A 200 2.91 -23.83 -7.04
C ILE A 200 4.13 -23.62 -7.94
N GLY A 201 3.94 -23.47 -9.25
CA GLY A 201 5.04 -23.33 -10.21
C GLY A 201 5.80 -24.63 -10.52
N TYR A 202 5.26 -25.79 -10.12
CA TYR A 202 5.85 -27.11 -10.37
C TYR A 202 4.81 -28.12 -10.87
N ARG A 203 5.27 -29.23 -11.47
CA ARG A 203 4.46 -30.42 -11.80
C ARG A 203 4.51 -31.47 -10.68
N PHE A 204 4.74 -31.05 -9.45
CA PHE A 204 4.76 -31.96 -8.31
C PHE A 204 3.35 -32.16 -7.75
N GLU A 205 3.14 -33.31 -7.10
CA GLU A 205 1.85 -33.64 -6.46
C GLU A 205 1.78 -33.18 -5.00
N ARG A 206 2.93 -33.11 -4.31
CA ARG A 206 2.98 -32.89 -2.85
C ARG A 206 3.95 -31.79 -2.49
N LEU A 207 3.64 -31.06 -1.41
CA LEU A 207 4.52 -30.05 -0.85
C LEU A 207 5.89 -30.63 -0.43
N LEU A 208 5.92 -31.91 -0.03
CA LEU A 208 7.16 -32.63 0.25
C LEU A 208 8.11 -32.67 -0.96
N ASN A 209 7.61 -32.80 -2.18
CA ASN A 209 8.45 -32.77 -3.38
C ASN A 209 9.06 -31.38 -3.60
N VAL A 210 8.30 -30.32 -3.33
CA VAL A 210 8.81 -28.94 -3.36
C VAL A 210 9.88 -28.73 -2.30
N SER A 211 9.66 -29.26 -1.09
CA SER A 211 10.63 -29.18 0.01
C SER A 211 11.94 -29.89 -0.36
N ASN A 212 11.84 -31.03 -1.05
CA ASN A 212 13.00 -31.72 -1.57
C ASN A 212 13.73 -30.88 -2.64
N GLN A 213 13.00 -30.32 -3.60
CA GLN A 213 13.55 -29.43 -4.62
C GLN A 213 14.23 -28.20 -4.01
N ALA A 214 13.64 -27.62 -2.97
CA ALA A 214 14.21 -26.48 -2.25
C ALA A 214 15.57 -26.84 -1.63
N PHE A 215 15.66 -28.01 -1.00
CA PHE A 215 16.92 -28.50 -0.42
C PHE A 215 17.97 -28.86 -1.46
N ASP A 216 17.56 -29.49 -2.57
CA ASP A 216 18.47 -30.03 -3.56
C ASP A 216 19.02 -28.94 -4.51
N SER A 217 18.22 -27.90 -4.84
CA SER A 217 18.60 -26.89 -5.86
C SER A 217 18.48 -25.43 -5.42
N TYR A 218 17.76 -25.12 -4.34
CA TYR A 218 17.48 -23.72 -3.94
C TYR A 218 17.92 -23.42 -2.50
N LYS A 219 19.06 -23.99 -2.08
CA LYS A 219 19.64 -23.80 -0.74
C LYS A 219 19.73 -22.34 -0.29
N PRO A 220 20.14 -21.38 -1.13
CA PRO A 220 20.22 -19.97 -0.73
C PRO A 220 18.87 -19.36 -0.33
N PHE A 221 17.74 -20.00 -0.66
CA PHE A 221 16.40 -19.52 -0.35
C PHE A 221 15.69 -20.33 0.74
N LEU A 222 16.40 -21.26 1.41
CA LEU A 222 15.81 -22.14 2.42
C LEU A 222 15.34 -21.41 3.68
N LEU A 223 15.95 -20.28 4.05
CA LEU A 223 15.46 -19.47 5.17
C LEU A 223 14.09 -18.86 4.86
N GLN A 224 13.95 -18.23 3.70
CA GLN A 224 12.69 -17.62 3.26
C GLN A 224 11.60 -18.67 3.10
N PHE A 225 11.94 -19.83 2.51
CA PHE A 225 11.05 -20.98 2.42
C PHE A 225 10.62 -21.49 3.80
N GLY A 226 11.57 -21.76 4.70
CA GLY A 226 11.31 -22.29 6.04
C GLY A 226 10.47 -21.35 6.90
N TRP A 227 10.77 -20.05 6.87
CA TRP A 227 9.95 -19.04 7.55
C TRP A 227 8.53 -18.97 7.01
N THR A 228 8.36 -19.11 5.70
CA THR A 228 7.02 -19.16 5.10
C THR A 228 6.27 -20.41 5.55
N LEU A 229 6.91 -21.59 5.61
CA LEU A 229 6.28 -22.80 6.14
C LEU A 229 5.83 -22.64 7.60
N GLU A 230 6.62 -21.95 8.43
CA GLU A 230 6.26 -21.68 9.83
C GLU A 230 5.08 -20.72 9.94
N ILE A 231 5.10 -19.59 9.21
CA ILE A 231 4.04 -18.57 9.26
C ILE A 231 2.69 -19.14 8.82
N PHE A 232 2.70 -20.03 7.82
CA PHE A 232 1.48 -20.65 7.28
C PHE A 232 1.21 -22.04 7.83
N GLU A 233 1.87 -22.44 8.93
CA GLU A 233 1.64 -23.69 9.67
C GLU A 233 1.75 -24.97 8.81
N GLN A 234 2.55 -24.95 7.75
CA GLN A 234 2.69 -26.07 6.81
C GLN A 234 3.62 -27.20 7.29
N ASN A 235 4.21 -27.05 8.48
CA ASN A 235 5.10 -28.04 9.05
C ASN A 235 4.39 -29.36 9.41
N GLU A 236 3.12 -29.30 9.80
CA GLU A 236 2.30 -30.47 10.10
C GLU A 236 2.01 -31.27 8.82
N LEU A 237 1.56 -30.59 7.77
CA LEU A 237 1.34 -31.19 6.45
C LEU A 237 2.61 -31.89 5.92
N LEU A 238 3.78 -31.27 6.10
CA LEU A 238 5.04 -31.88 5.71
C LEU A 238 5.39 -33.12 6.53
N ALA A 239 5.10 -33.11 7.84
CA ALA A 239 5.31 -34.28 8.69
C ALA A 239 4.40 -35.46 8.27
N GLU A 240 3.13 -35.18 7.93
CA GLU A 240 2.19 -36.19 7.42
C GLU A 240 2.65 -36.81 6.09
N GLN A 241 3.20 -35.98 5.19
CA GLN A 241 3.69 -36.44 3.90
C GLN A 241 5.01 -37.22 4.01
N ASP A 242 5.86 -36.90 4.99
CA ASP A 242 7.21 -37.44 5.17
C ASP A 242 7.25 -38.82 5.85
N LYS A 243 6.56 -39.81 5.26
CA LYS A 243 6.47 -41.19 5.80
C LYS A 243 7.82 -41.87 6.03
N LYS A 244 8.89 -41.43 5.33
CA LYS A 244 10.24 -42.00 5.43
C LYS A 244 11.17 -41.19 6.36
N GLY A 245 10.70 -40.08 6.93
CA GLY A 245 11.52 -39.18 7.75
C GLY A 245 12.67 -38.52 7.00
N THR A 246 12.61 -38.46 5.67
CA THR A 246 13.68 -37.90 4.84
C THR A 246 13.75 -36.39 4.98
N TRP A 247 12.59 -35.73 5.00
CA TRP A 247 12.52 -34.29 5.21
C TRP A 247 12.89 -33.90 6.64
N ALA A 248 12.49 -34.69 7.63
CA ALA A 248 12.92 -34.49 9.01
C ALA A 248 14.45 -34.50 9.15
N LYS A 249 15.13 -35.46 8.50
CA LYS A 249 16.60 -35.50 8.44
C LYS A 249 17.18 -34.28 7.71
N ARG A 250 16.61 -33.89 6.57
CA ARG A 250 17.04 -32.70 5.82
C ARG A 250 16.89 -31.42 6.65
N ARG A 251 15.79 -31.23 7.38
CA ARG A 251 15.62 -30.09 8.31
C ARG A 251 16.73 -30.02 9.35
N GLN A 252 17.15 -31.16 9.90
CA GLN A 252 18.27 -31.19 10.84
C GLN A 252 19.59 -30.78 10.16
N ILE A 253 19.85 -31.24 8.94
CA ILE A 253 21.03 -30.83 8.15
C ILE A 253 21.01 -29.32 7.90
N ILE A 254 19.89 -28.78 7.42
CA ILE A 254 19.73 -27.35 7.15
C ILE A 254 20.00 -26.53 8.42
N ARG A 255 19.40 -26.92 9.56
CA ARG A 255 19.58 -26.22 10.83
C ARG A 255 21.04 -26.19 11.27
N THR A 256 21.72 -27.34 11.22
CA THR A 256 23.15 -27.43 11.57
C THR A 256 24.00 -26.58 10.63
N ALA A 257 23.74 -26.63 9.31
CA ALA A 257 24.50 -25.89 8.31
C ALA A 257 24.35 -24.36 8.48
N LEU A 258 23.14 -23.88 8.74
CA LEU A 258 22.87 -22.46 9.02
C LEU A 258 23.54 -21.99 10.32
N GLN A 259 23.56 -22.82 11.36
CA GLN A 259 24.26 -22.52 12.61
C GLN A 259 25.78 -22.45 12.43
N ALA A 260 26.32 -23.35 11.60
CA ALA A 260 27.74 -23.41 11.28
C ALA A 260 28.19 -22.35 10.24
N ARG A 261 27.25 -21.57 9.69
CA ARG A 261 27.50 -20.64 8.57
C ARG A 261 28.16 -21.32 7.37
N ASP A 262 27.69 -22.52 7.01
CA ASP A 262 28.14 -23.23 5.80
C ASP A 262 27.75 -22.44 4.54
N ASP A 263 28.73 -21.94 3.79
CA ASP A 263 28.53 -21.08 2.62
C ASP A 263 27.61 -21.69 1.55
N ALA A 264 27.47 -23.03 1.48
CA ALA A 264 26.51 -23.67 0.58
C ALA A 264 25.04 -23.38 0.94
N TYR A 265 24.78 -22.88 2.15
CA TYR A 265 23.47 -22.49 2.68
C TYR A 265 23.37 -20.97 2.93
N ARG A 266 24.34 -20.19 2.44
CA ARG A 266 24.33 -18.73 2.60
C ARG A 266 23.04 -18.15 2.00
N PRO A 267 22.23 -17.41 2.78
CA PRO A 267 20.97 -16.86 2.31
C PRO A 267 21.19 -15.81 1.21
N ASP A 268 20.55 -15.99 0.07
CA ASP A 268 20.50 -14.99 -0.98
C ASP A 268 19.30 -14.05 -0.74
N ARG A 269 19.58 -12.75 -0.75
CA ARG A 269 18.64 -11.70 -0.40
C ARG A 269 18.07 -10.97 -1.62
N GLN A 270 18.53 -11.29 -2.83
CA GLN A 270 18.19 -10.54 -4.04
C GLN A 270 16.67 -10.41 -4.29
N TYR A 271 15.88 -11.38 -3.83
CA TYR A 271 14.42 -11.39 -3.99
C TYR A 271 13.65 -11.05 -2.70
N ASN A 272 14.31 -10.64 -1.61
CA ASN A 272 13.61 -10.38 -0.34
C ASN A 272 12.53 -9.30 -0.46
N ARG A 273 12.75 -8.24 -1.26
CA ARG A 273 11.72 -7.23 -1.50
C ARG A 273 10.51 -7.80 -2.24
N LEU A 274 10.73 -8.69 -3.21
CA LEU A 274 9.65 -9.40 -3.90
C LEU A 274 8.93 -10.35 -2.93
N PHE A 275 9.65 -11.13 -2.12
CA PHE A 275 9.02 -12.03 -1.17
C PHE A 275 8.21 -11.29 -0.10
N ALA A 276 8.69 -10.15 0.40
CA ALA A 276 7.91 -9.28 1.30
C ALA A 276 6.66 -8.71 0.61
N PHE A 277 6.73 -8.45 -0.70
CA PHE A 277 5.56 -8.06 -1.48
C PHE A 277 4.57 -9.22 -1.66
N LEU A 278 5.01 -10.41 -2.04
CA LEU A 278 4.15 -11.58 -2.29
C LEU A 278 3.60 -12.21 -0.99
N VAL A 279 4.38 -12.14 0.09
CA VAL A 279 4.05 -12.70 1.40
C VAL A 279 4.28 -11.60 2.45
N PRO A 280 3.32 -10.67 2.64
CA PRO A 280 3.47 -9.57 3.60
C PRO A 280 3.78 -10.03 5.02
N GLU A 281 3.27 -11.19 5.42
CA GLU A 281 3.48 -11.82 6.73
C GLU A 281 4.97 -12.20 6.95
N LEU A 282 5.74 -12.37 5.87
CA LEU A 282 7.17 -12.68 5.90
C LEU A 282 8.05 -11.41 6.04
N LYS A 283 7.49 -10.22 5.81
CA LYS A 283 8.23 -8.95 5.72
C LYS A 283 9.13 -8.68 6.93
N GLU A 284 8.59 -8.81 8.14
CA GLU A 284 9.33 -8.54 9.38
C GLU A 284 10.56 -9.46 9.52
N ARG A 285 10.44 -10.74 9.17
CA ARG A 285 11.58 -11.67 9.24
C ARG A 285 12.65 -11.34 8.21
N LEU A 286 12.27 -10.88 7.01
CA LEU A 286 13.21 -10.50 5.95
C LEU A 286 13.97 -9.21 6.29
N ILE A 287 13.30 -8.24 6.91
CA ILE A 287 13.94 -6.99 7.38
C ILE A 287 14.95 -7.30 8.48
N ASN A 288 14.58 -8.16 9.43
CA ASN A 288 15.42 -8.54 10.56
C ASN A 288 16.39 -9.69 10.26
N MET A 289 16.59 -10.04 8.98
CA MET A 289 17.49 -11.11 8.58
C MET A 289 18.94 -10.71 8.90
N ARG A 290 19.51 -11.36 9.92
CA ARG A 290 20.90 -11.16 10.36
C ARG A 290 21.88 -11.35 9.22
N GLU A 291 22.90 -10.50 9.16
CA GLU A 291 24.02 -10.68 8.25
C GLU A 291 24.68 -12.05 8.46
N TRP A 292 25.11 -12.65 7.35
CA TRP A 292 25.64 -14.01 7.30
C TRP A 292 26.87 -14.18 8.17
#